data_AF-A0A5C7RH84-F1
#
_entry.id   AF-A0A5C7RH84-F1
#
_cell.length_a   1.000
_cell.length_b   1.000
_cell.length_c   1.000
_cell.angle_alpha   90.00
_cell.angle_beta   90.00
_cell.angle_gamma   90.00
#
_symmetry.space_group_name_H-M   'P 1'
#
loop_
_entity.id
_entity.type
_entity.pdbx_description
1 polymer ?
#
loop_
_entity_poly.entity_id
_entity_poly.type
_entity_poly.pdbx_seq_one_letter_code
_entity_poly.pdbx_strand_id
1 'polypeptide(L)'
;MPEKTKNEEKTLNIILVFIGIFSVFAILGVLLFYFYHHFYQDISTNNADWGTFGDFLGGSLNPILSFLGLMALLLTIRLQLKELKETRDELKRAADAQANSEVVLRKQIETQGKQKFENTFFALLNQHNNTLLALAGYLDGSKEFSNMINSNDIYSASIIFQERNHIWERYFRILYQLLKFIFTNYPQPNEDDERDFIIENITLDVSKDEKMYSNIVRSYLTYQVTQLLALNCCIGNEEMCYMAYKKLVERYSFLEHMPFHDTESEYNNIFCKPLLELLKYYDKQAFGKSIFLQKTSTPSTS
;
A
#
# COMPACT_ATOMS: atom_id res chain seq x y z
N MET A 1 -24.88 -5.80 27.00
CA MET A 1 -25.59 -5.08 28.08
C MET A 1 -25.84 -6.07 29.21
N PRO A 2 -25.23 -5.92 30.40
CA PRO A 2 -25.24 -6.96 31.41
C PRO A 2 -26.65 -7.11 32.01
N GLU A 3 -27.12 -8.35 32.13
CA GLU A 3 -28.43 -8.75 32.65
C GLU A 3 -28.85 -8.04 33.96
N LYS A 4 -27.87 -7.68 34.78
CA LYS A 4 -28.04 -7.01 36.07
C LYS A 4 -28.69 -5.63 35.97
N THR A 5 -28.31 -4.81 34.98
CA THR A 5 -28.88 -3.45 34.82
C THR A 5 -30.31 -3.47 34.31
N LYS A 6 -30.68 -4.53 33.57
CA LYS A 6 -32.04 -4.73 33.07
C LYS A 6 -33.02 -5.08 34.20
N ASN A 7 -32.55 -5.82 35.20
CA ASN A 7 -33.35 -6.15 36.38
C ASN A 7 -33.55 -4.94 37.29
N GLU A 8 -32.53 -4.10 37.49
CA GLU A 8 -32.62 -2.90 38.32
C GLU A 8 -33.67 -1.89 37.79
N GLU A 9 -33.68 -1.64 36.49
CA GLU A 9 -34.69 -0.78 35.84
C GLU A 9 -36.11 -1.34 35.96
N LYS A 10 -36.25 -2.66 35.86
CA LYS A 10 -37.54 -3.34 36.01
C LYS A 10 -38.09 -3.20 37.43
N THR A 11 -37.24 -3.38 38.45
CA THR A 11 -37.61 -3.17 39.84
C THR A 11 -37.98 -1.72 40.15
N LEU A 12 -37.25 -0.75 39.60
CA LEU A 12 -37.52 0.66 39.82
C LEU A 12 -38.89 1.06 39.23
N ASN A 13 -39.18 0.62 38.01
CA ASN A 13 -40.48 0.85 37.36
C ASN A 13 -41.65 0.23 38.14
N ILE A 14 -41.46 -0.98 38.68
CA ILE A 14 -42.47 -1.64 39.51
C ILE A 14 -42.73 -0.83 40.78
N ILE A 15 -41.69 -0.37 41.48
CA ILE A 15 -41.82 0.41 42.72
C ILE A 15 -42.56 1.72 42.46
N LEU A 16 -42.28 2.40 41.35
CA LEU A 16 -42.93 3.66 40.99
C LEU A 16 -44.42 3.48 40.68
N VAL A 17 -44.78 2.40 39.99
CA VAL A 17 -46.18 2.04 39.73
C VAL A 17 -46.91 1.76 41.05
N PHE A 18 -46.29 1.03 41.98
CA PHE A 18 -46.86 0.78 43.30
C PHE A 18 -47.04 2.06 44.13
N ILE A 19 -46.06 2.96 44.12
CA ILE A 19 -46.16 4.27 44.78
C ILE A 19 -47.28 5.10 44.17
N GLY A 20 -47.40 5.11 42.83
CA GLY A 20 -48.49 5.81 42.14
C GLY A 20 -49.87 5.28 42.52
N ILE A 21 -50.05 3.95 42.50
CA ILE A 21 -51.30 3.29 42.89
C ILE A 21 -51.64 3.58 44.35
N PHE A 22 -50.67 3.44 45.26
CA PHE A 22 -50.86 3.72 46.68
C PHE A 22 -51.25 5.18 46.94
N SER A 23 -50.64 6.12 46.21
CA SER A 23 -50.96 7.55 46.29
C SER A 23 -52.42 7.81 45.90
N VAL A 24 -52.90 7.18 44.83
CA VAL A 24 -54.30 7.29 44.38
C VAL A 24 -55.27 6.72 45.43
N PHE A 25 -54.96 5.56 46.00
CA PHE A 25 -55.80 4.94 47.04
C PHE A 25 -55.80 5.72 48.35
N ALA A 26 -54.66 6.30 48.75
CA ALA A 26 -54.58 7.16 49.93
C ALA A 26 -55.44 8.42 49.76
N ILE A 27 -55.40 9.03 48.57
CA ILE A 27 -56.23 10.20 48.25
C ILE A 27 -57.72 9.82 48.23
N LEU A 28 -58.08 8.69 47.60
CA LEU A 28 -59.44 8.17 47.61
C LEU A 28 -59.94 7.87 49.03
N GLY A 29 -59.08 7.31 49.90
CA GLY A 29 -59.41 7.01 51.28
C GLY A 29 -59.69 8.26 52.10
N VAL A 30 -58.87 9.30 51.95
CA VAL A 30 -59.06 10.61 52.60
C VAL A 30 -60.32 11.31 52.08
N LEU A 31 -60.57 11.22 50.77
CA LEU A 31 -61.79 11.70 50.11
C LEU A 31 -63.06 11.05 50.68
N LEU A 32 -63.07 9.72 50.74
CA LEU A 32 -64.20 8.94 51.26
C LEU A 32 -64.41 9.20 52.75
N PHE A 33 -63.33 9.34 53.52
CA PHE A 33 -63.39 9.64 54.95
C PHE A 33 -63.98 11.04 55.21
N TYR A 34 -63.53 12.06 54.47
CA TYR A 34 -64.05 13.43 54.60
C TYR A 34 -65.52 13.51 54.14
N PHE A 35 -65.86 12.88 53.01
CA PHE A 35 -67.23 12.77 52.52
C PHE A 35 -68.15 12.10 53.55
N TYR A 36 -67.70 10.99 54.15
CA TYR A 36 -68.43 10.28 55.19
C TYR A 36 -68.63 11.12 56.46
N HIS A 37 -67.66 11.95 56.85
CA HIS A 37 -67.80 12.74 58.07
C HIS A 37 -68.62 14.02 57.91
N HIS A 38 -68.74 14.55 56.69
CA HIS A 38 -69.38 15.86 56.43
C HIS A 38 -70.73 15.76 55.69
N PHE A 39 -70.99 14.69 54.92
CA PHE A 39 -72.17 14.59 54.03
C PHE A 39 -73.15 13.44 54.38
N TYR A 40 -72.99 12.77 55.53
CA TYR A 40 -73.76 11.54 55.82
C TYR A 40 -75.24 11.72 56.19
N GLN A 41 -75.80 12.93 56.21
CA GLN A 41 -77.24 13.10 56.46
C GLN A 41 -78.02 13.95 55.45
N ASP A 42 -77.39 14.78 54.62
CA ASP A 42 -77.96 15.32 53.37
C ASP A 42 -76.83 15.93 52.51
N ILE A 43 -76.98 15.91 51.18
CA ILE A 43 -76.01 16.58 50.28
C ILE A 43 -76.11 18.09 50.55
N SER A 44 -75.04 18.73 51.06
CA SER A 44 -75.05 20.17 51.33
C SER A 44 -75.41 20.94 50.06
N THR A 45 -76.48 21.75 50.16
CA THR A 45 -76.95 22.67 49.11
C THR A 45 -76.20 24.00 49.12
N ASN A 46 -75.30 24.21 50.09
CA ASN A 46 -74.50 25.42 50.22
C ASN A 46 -73.18 25.28 49.45
N ASN A 47 -72.97 26.16 48.47
CA ASN A 47 -71.76 26.16 47.63
C ASN A 47 -70.45 26.38 48.42
N ALA A 48 -70.51 26.98 49.61
CA ALA A 48 -69.32 27.23 50.45
C ALA A 48 -68.65 25.94 50.97
N ASP A 49 -69.44 24.90 51.26
CA ASP A 49 -68.94 23.62 51.77
C ASP A 49 -68.20 22.85 50.66
N TRP A 50 -68.71 22.95 49.42
CA TRP A 50 -68.06 22.44 48.22
C TRP A 50 -66.76 23.18 47.89
N GLY A 51 -66.69 24.49 48.15
CA GLY A 51 -65.46 25.29 48.05
C GLY A 51 -64.39 24.81 49.03
N THR A 52 -64.75 24.63 50.31
CA THR A 52 -63.83 24.17 51.37
C THR A 52 -63.30 22.76 51.11
N PHE A 53 -64.15 21.88 50.59
CA PHE A 53 -63.76 20.54 50.15
C PHE A 53 -62.80 20.58 48.95
N GLY A 54 -63.09 21.44 47.97
CA GLY A 54 -62.21 21.71 46.84
C GLY A 54 -60.84 22.23 47.26
N ASP A 55 -60.79 23.11 48.26
CA ASP A 55 -59.54 23.65 48.81
C ASP A 55 -58.71 22.59 49.54
N PHE A 56 -59.34 21.70 50.30
CA PHE A 56 -58.66 20.58 50.96
C PHE A 56 -58.11 19.56 49.93
N LEU A 57 -58.90 19.26 48.90
CA LEU A 57 -58.46 18.40 47.81
C LEU A 57 -57.32 19.02 47.03
N GLY A 58 -57.49 20.25 46.56
CA GLY A 58 -56.47 20.99 45.84
C GLY A 58 -55.19 21.16 46.65
N GLY A 59 -55.31 21.46 47.95
CA GLY A 59 -54.19 21.64 48.87
C GLY A 59 -53.41 20.35 49.17
N SER A 60 -54.08 19.18 49.16
CA SER A 60 -53.45 17.88 49.44
C SER A 60 -52.97 17.15 48.18
N LEU A 61 -53.73 17.21 47.09
CA LEU A 61 -53.39 16.56 45.81
C LEU A 61 -52.23 17.27 45.10
N ASN A 62 -52.20 18.61 45.08
CA ASN A 62 -51.16 19.33 44.33
C ASN A 62 -49.74 19.00 44.80
N PRO A 63 -49.42 18.99 46.10
CA PRO A 63 -48.09 18.60 46.58
C PRO A 63 -47.72 17.15 46.21
N ILE A 64 -48.67 16.21 46.33
CA ILE A 64 -48.44 14.79 45.98
C ILE A 64 -48.20 14.63 44.48
N LEU A 65 -49.05 15.21 43.65
CA LEU A 65 -48.91 15.18 42.19
C LEU A 65 -47.64 15.90 41.72
N SER A 66 -47.28 17.01 42.36
CA SER A 66 -46.03 17.74 42.07
C SER A 66 -44.80 16.90 42.43
N PHE A 67 -44.83 16.18 43.57
CA PHE A 67 -43.74 15.27 43.96
C PHE A 67 -43.61 14.08 42.99
N LEU A 68 -44.73 13.47 42.59
CA LEU A 68 -44.73 12.40 41.58
C LEU A 68 -44.22 12.91 40.22
N GLY A 69 -44.60 14.13 39.82
CA GLY A 69 -44.07 14.78 38.63
C GLY A 69 -42.56 15.01 38.70
N LEU A 70 -42.04 15.47 39.84
CA LEU A 70 -40.60 15.61 40.07
C LEU A 70 -39.88 14.26 40.02
N MET A 71 -40.45 13.21 40.61
CA MET A 71 -39.90 11.85 40.56
C MET A 71 -39.84 11.33 39.13
N ALA A 72 -40.92 11.49 38.36
CA ALA A 72 -40.98 11.12 36.94
C ALA A 72 -39.93 11.86 36.10
N LEU A 73 -39.72 13.15 36.37
CA LEU A 73 -38.69 13.94 35.71
C LEU A 73 -37.27 13.44 36.05
N LEU A 74 -36.99 13.16 37.32
CA LEU A 74 -35.68 12.63 37.76
C LEU A 74 -35.37 11.28 37.12
N LEU A 75 -36.37 10.42 36.94
CA LEU A 75 -36.20 9.14 36.24
C LEU A 75 -35.90 9.34 34.76
N THR A 76 -36.64 10.23 34.11
CA THR A 76 -36.38 10.60 32.72
C THR A 76 -34.95 11.10 32.55
N ILE A 77 -34.47 11.98 33.44
CA ILE A 77 -33.08 12.48 33.41
C ILE A 77 -32.08 11.34 33.58
N ARG A 78 -32.32 10.41 34.51
CA ARG A 78 -31.43 9.24 34.70
C ARG A 78 -31.37 8.36 33.46
N LEU A 79 -32.52 8.11 32.81
CA LEU A 79 -32.58 7.32 31.59
C LEU A 79 -31.83 8.03 30.45
N GLN A 80 -32.07 9.33 30.26
CA GLN A 80 -31.37 10.14 29.27
C GLN A 80 -29.85 10.15 29.47
N LEU A 81 -29.38 10.24 30.73
CA LEU A 81 -27.95 10.17 31.04
C LEU A 81 -27.34 8.80 30.71
N LYS A 82 -28.09 7.72 30.94
CA LYS A 82 -27.67 6.36 30.58
C LYS A 82 -27.58 6.19 29.07
N GLU A 83 -28.62 6.60 28.33
CA GLU A 83 -28.63 6.56 26.86
C GLU A 83 -27.49 7.39 26.27
N LEU A 84 -27.23 8.59 26.82
CA LEU A 84 -26.12 9.44 26.39
C LEU A 84 -24.77 8.77 26.64
N LYS A 85 -24.60 8.09 27.78
CA LYS A 85 -23.37 7.33 28.08
C LYS A 85 -23.19 6.18 27.09
N GLU A 86 -24.23 5.38 26.85
CA GLU A 86 -24.16 4.26 25.90
C GLU A 86 -23.86 4.77 24.48
N THR A 87 -24.46 5.89 24.07
CA THR A 87 -24.17 6.54 22.78
C THR A 87 -22.71 6.98 22.68
N ARG A 88 -22.16 7.59 23.73
CA ARG A 88 -20.73 7.98 23.79
C ARG A 88 -19.82 6.76 23.71
N ASP A 89 -20.16 5.68 24.38
CA ASP A 89 -19.38 4.44 24.36
C ASP A 89 -19.44 3.74 22.98
N GLU A 90 -20.57 3.81 22.27
CA GLU A 90 -20.70 3.31 20.89
C GLU A 90 -19.93 4.18 19.90
N LEU A 91 -20.02 5.51 20.02
CA LEU A 91 -19.24 6.45 19.19
C LEU A 91 -17.73 6.26 19.37
N LYS A 92 -17.29 6.05 20.61
CA LYS A 92 -15.88 5.74 20.90
C LYS A 92 -15.45 4.44 20.22
N ARG A 93 -16.26 3.37 20.33
CA ARG A 93 -15.98 2.10 19.65
C ARG A 93 -15.94 2.23 18.14
N ALA A 94 -16.83 3.04 17.55
CA ALA A 94 -16.83 3.33 16.12
C ALA A 94 -15.57 4.08 15.68
N ALA A 95 -15.14 5.09 16.46
CA ALA A 95 -13.90 5.81 16.21
C ALA A 95 -12.66 4.89 16.28
N ASP A 96 -12.59 4.03 17.31
CA ASP A 96 -11.51 3.06 17.47
C ASP A 96 -11.48 2.05 16.29
N ALA A 97 -12.65 1.56 15.85
CA ALA A 97 -12.76 0.66 14.71
C ALA A 97 -12.34 1.35 13.39
N GLN A 98 -12.67 2.63 13.21
CA GLN A 98 -12.27 3.41 12.05
C GLN A 98 -10.75 3.64 12.03
N ALA A 99 -10.13 3.97 13.17
CA ALA A 99 -8.68 4.12 13.28
C ALA A 99 -7.94 2.81 12.91
N ASN A 100 -8.45 1.67 13.39
CA ASN A 100 -7.91 0.36 13.01
C ASN A 100 -8.08 0.07 11.51
N SER A 101 -9.21 0.47 10.92
CA SER A 101 -9.49 0.30 9.48
C SER A 101 -8.56 1.15 8.61
N GLU A 102 -8.21 2.36 9.04
CA GLU A 102 -7.24 3.23 8.36
C GLU A 102 -5.86 2.57 8.26
N VAL A 103 -5.40 1.95 9.36
CA VAL A 103 -4.11 1.23 9.39
C VAL A 103 -4.10 0.07 8.40
N VAL A 104 -5.18 -0.72 8.35
CA VAL A 104 -5.30 -1.83 7.39
C VAL A 104 -5.32 -1.31 5.95
N LEU A 105 -6.06 -0.23 5.69
CA LEU A 105 -6.15 0.36 4.36
C LEU A 105 -4.80 0.89 3.88
N ARG A 106 -4.04 1.58 4.74
CA ARG A 106 -2.68 2.05 4.42
C ARG A 106 -1.77 0.89 4.01
N LYS A 107 -1.75 -0.19 4.79
CA LYS A 107 -0.98 -1.40 4.46
C LYS A 107 -1.44 -2.07 3.16
N GLN A 108 -2.73 -2.01 2.87
CA GLN A 108 -3.30 -2.53 1.63
C GLN A 108 -2.85 -1.70 0.42
N ILE A 109 -2.82 -0.37 0.52
CA ILE A 109 -2.34 0.52 -0.55
C ILE A 109 -0.86 0.24 -0.85
N GLU A 110 -0.02 0.12 0.18
CA GLU A 110 1.40 -0.24 0.02
C GLU A 110 1.58 -1.58 -0.72
N THR A 111 0.81 -2.59 -0.32
CA THR A 111 0.84 -3.93 -0.94
C THR A 111 0.35 -3.88 -2.38
N GLN A 112 -0.72 -3.14 -2.66
CA GLN A 112 -1.29 -2.97 -3.99
C GLN A 112 -0.32 -2.24 -4.93
N GLY A 113 0.38 -1.23 -4.43
CA GLY A 113 1.46 -0.57 -5.15
C GLY A 113 2.49 -1.59 -5.63
N LYS A 114 3.07 -2.36 -4.70
CA LYS A 114 4.04 -3.42 -5.02
C LYS A 114 3.52 -4.41 -6.05
N GLN A 115 2.27 -4.87 -5.92
CA GLN A 115 1.64 -5.76 -6.89
C GLN A 115 1.51 -5.14 -8.29
N LYS A 116 1.13 -3.86 -8.40
CA LYS A 116 1.05 -3.16 -9.69
C LYS A 116 2.41 -3.10 -10.39
N PHE A 117 3.47 -2.83 -9.63
CA PHE A 117 4.83 -2.86 -10.17
C PHE A 117 5.23 -4.26 -10.61
N GLU A 118 5.07 -5.28 -9.75
CA GLU A 118 5.43 -6.66 -10.06
C GLU A 118 4.69 -7.17 -11.31
N ASN A 119 3.39 -6.90 -11.43
CA ASN A 119 2.61 -7.29 -12.61
C ASN A 119 3.17 -6.66 -13.90
N THR A 120 3.48 -5.36 -13.86
CA THR A 120 4.06 -4.66 -15.03
C THR A 120 5.48 -5.15 -15.33
N PHE A 121 6.29 -5.35 -14.29
CA PHE A 121 7.63 -5.91 -14.39
C PHE A 121 7.62 -7.28 -15.06
N PHE A 122 6.78 -8.21 -14.59
CA PHE A 122 6.70 -9.56 -15.16
C PHE A 122 6.14 -9.56 -16.59
N ALA A 123 5.20 -8.67 -16.91
CA ALA A 123 4.74 -8.49 -18.28
C ALA A 123 5.87 -8.03 -19.22
N LEU A 124 6.68 -7.04 -18.80
CA LEU A 124 7.84 -6.57 -19.56
C LEU A 124 8.96 -7.62 -19.62
N LEU A 125 9.19 -8.38 -18.54
CA LEU A 125 10.15 -9.48 -18.50
C LEU A 125 9.77 -10.60 -19.47
N ASN A 126 8.49 -10.96 -19.53
CA ASN A 126 7.99 -11.94 -20.50
C ASN A 126 8.21 -11.46 -21.93
N GLN A 127 7.95 -10.18 -22.21
CA GLN A 127 8.23 -9.60 -23.53
C GLN A 127 9.72 -9.60 -23.86
N HIS A 128 10.57 -9.25 -22.89
CA HIS A 128 12.02 -9.36 -22.99
C HIS A 128 12.44 -10.79 -23.34
N ASN A 129 11.96 -11.79 -22.61
CA ASN A 129 12.31 -13.20 -22.81
C ASN A 129 11.88 -13.71 -24.19
N ASN A 130 10.70 -13.32 -24.67
CA ASN A 130 10.26 -13.66 -26.03
C ASN A 130 11.21 -13.10 -27.10
N THR A 131 11.67 -11.86 -26.94
CA THR A 131 12.65 -11.26 -27.87
C THR A 131 14.06 -11.81 -27.70
N LEU A 132 14.43 -12.23 -26.49
CA LEU A 132 15.70 -12.89 -26.22
C LEU A 132 15.79 -14.23 -26.94
N LEU A 133 14.72 -15.03 -26.97
CA LEU A 133 14.68 -16.30 -27.71
C LEU A 133 14.91 -16.08 -29.20
N ALA A 134 14.27 -15.06 -29.79
CA ALA A 134 14.48 -14.70 -31.19
C ALA A 134 15.91 -14.23 -31.46
N LEU A 135 16.50 -13.45 -30.54
CA LEU A 135 17.89 -13.03 -30.63
C LEU A 135 18.87 -14.20 -30.50
N ALA A 136 18.65 -15.09 -29.54
CA ALA A 136 19.51 -16.25 -29.30
C ALA A 136 19.56 -17.18 -30.52
N GLY A 137 18.43 -17.44 -31.17
CA GLY A 137 18.39 -18.21 -32.41
C GLY A 137 19.09 -17.53 -33.59
N TYR A 138 19.24 -16.20 -33.57
CA TYR A 138 20.04 -15.49 -34.57
C TYR A 138 21.53 -15.53 -34.24
N LEU A 139 21.90 -15.48 -32.95
CA LEU A 139 23.30 -15.48 -32.52
C LEU A 139 23.97 -16.85 -32.64
N ASP A 140 23.21 -17.93 -32.47
CA ASP A 140 23.70 -19.31 -32.57
C ASP A 140 24.38 -19.56 -33.94
N GLY A 141 25.70 -19.71 -33.92
CA GLY A 141 26.53 -19.89 -35.13
C GLY A 141 26.60 -18.67 -36.05
N SER A 142 26.27 -17.47 -35.57
CA SER A 142 26.35 -16.24 -36.37
C SER A 142 27.79 -15.86 -36.67
N LYS A 143 28.14 -15.91 -37.97
CA LYS A 143 29.42 -15.40 -38.46
C LYS A 143 29.52 -13.89 -38.29
N GLU A 144 28.41 -13.18 -38.43
CA GLU A 144 28.33 -11.73 -38.24
C GLU A 144 28.72 -11.36 -36.82
N PHE A 145 28.17 -12.05 -35.82
CA PHE A 145 28.54 -11.86 -34.41
C PHE A 145 30.01 -12.17 -34.16
N SER A 146 30.51 -13.33 -34.61
CA SER A 146 31.91 -13.71 -34.41
C SER A 146 32.87 -12.73 -35.11
N ASN A 147 32.59 -12.32 -36.34
CA ASN A 147 33.38 -11.31 -37.06
C ASN A 147 33.38 -9.96 -36.34
N MET A 148 32.24 -9.57 -35.74
CA MET A 148 32.12 -8.32 -34.99
C MET A 148 33.01 -8.33 -33.75
N ILE A 149 32.92 -9.36 -32.90
CA ILE A 149 33.73 -9.42 -31.67
C ILE A 149 35.21 -9.68 -31.96
N ASN A 150 35.55 -10.36 -33.06
CA ASN A 150 36.93 -10.62 -33.47
C ASN A 150 37.52 -9.52 -34.37
N SER A 151 36.81 -8.41 -34.58
CA SER A 151 37.33 -7.27 -35.33
C SER A 151 38.51 -6.59 -34.63
N ASN A 152 39.19 -5.67 -35.32
CA ASN A 152 40.44 -5.09 -34.82
C ASN A 152 40.27 -4.15 -33.62
N ASP A 153 39.12 -3.45 -33.55
CA ASP A 153 38.81 -2.41 -32.58
C ASP A 153 37.29 -2.20 -32.46
N ILE A 154 36.84 -1.42 -31.48
CA ILE A 154 35.41 -1.08 -31.30
C ILE A 154 34.83 -0.38 -32.53
N TYR A 155 35.61 0.41 -33.26
CA TYR A 155 35.15 1.11 -34.45
C TYR A 155 34.77 0.14 -35.56
N SER A 156 35.59 -0.87 -35.82
CA SER A 156 35.32 -1.93 -36.79
C SER A 156 34.10 -2.77 -36.38
N ALA A 157 33.99 -3.10 -35.10
CA ALA A 157 32.80 -3.75 -34.52
C ALA A 157 31.54 -2.88 -34.72
N SER A 158 31.68 -1.55 -34.61
CA SER A 158 30.58 -0.61 -34.79
C SER A 158 30.01 -0.60 -36.19
N ILE A 159 30.87 -0.71 -37.20
CA ILE A 159 30.44 -0.74 -38.61
C ILE A 159 29.59 -1.99 -38.85
N ILE A 160 30.06 -3.15 -38.39
CA ILE A 160 29.34 -4.43 -38.53
C ILE A 160 28.01 -4.38 -37.76
N PHE A 161 28.00 -3.80 -36.56
CA PHE A 161 26.78 -3.62 -35.78
C PHE A 161 25.76 -2.70 -36.48
N GLN A 162 26.24 -1.65 -37.15
CA GLN A 162 25.43 -0.67 -37.87
C GLN A 162 24.86 -1.19 -39.20
N GLU A 163 25.28 -2.35 -39.71
CA GLU A 163 24.66 -3.01 -40.87
C GLU A 163 23.21 -3.51 -40.59
N ARG A 164 22.63 -3.06 -39.45
CA ARG A 164 21.22 -3.08 -39.03
C ARG A 164 20.58 -4.46 -39.05
N ASN A 165 20.82 -5.21 -37.98
CA ASN A 165 19.89 -6.26 -37.60
C ASN A 165 18.76 -5.71 -36.72
N HIS A 166 17.57 -5.52 -37.31
CA HIS A 166 16.36 -5.08 -36.61
C HIS A 166 15.99 -5.95 -35.38
N ILE A 167 16.45 -7.20 -35.33
CA ILE A 167 16.26 -8.11 -34.19
C ILE A 167 17.05 -7.62 -32.97
N TRP A 168 18.31 -7.21 -33.17
CA TRP A 168 19.18 -6.72 -32.10
C TRP A 168 18.63 -5.43 -31.49
N GLU A 169 18.30 -4.46 -32.35
CA GLU A 169 17.73 -3.17 -31.92
C GLU A 169 16.42 -3.35 -31.14
N ARG A 170 15.54 -4.24 -31.62
CA ARG A 170 14.26 -4.52 -30.96
C ARG A 170 14.47 -5.08 -29.56
N TYR A 171 15.36 -6.06 -29.43
CA TYR A 171 15.69 -6.67 -28.15
C TYR A 171 16.26 -5.63 -27.16
N PHE A 172 17.28 -4.88 -27.58
CA PHE A 172 17.93 -3.91 -26.69
C PHE A 172 17.04 -2.74 -26.29
N ARG A 173 16.09 -2.35 -27.15
CA ARG A 173 15.08 -1.35 -26.80
C ARG A 173 14.16 -1.87 -25.69
N ILE A 174 13.74 -3.14 -25.75
CA ILE A 174 12.90 -3.74 -24.71
C ILE A 174 13.67 -3.89 -23.39
N LEU A 175 14.91 -4.37 -23.45
CA LEU A 175 15.78 -4.45 -22.27
C LEU A 175 15.98 -3.07 -21.64
N TYR A 176 16.25 -2.03 -22.44
CA TYR A 176 16.34 -0.65 -21.95
C TYR A 176 15.07 -0.20 -21.24
N GLN A 177 13.88 -0.42 -21.84
CA GLN A 177 12.62 -0.04 -21.20
C GLN A 177 12.38 -0.80 -19.89
N LEU A 178 12.78 -2.07 -19.82
CA LEU A 178 12.69 -2.86 -18.60
C LEU A 178 13.62 -2.32 -17.50
N LEU A 179 14.87 -1.98 -17.81
CA LEU A 179 15.80 -1.40 -16.82
C LEU A 179 15.38 0.01 -16.40
N LYS A 180 14.89 0.82 -17.34
CA LYS A 180 14.31 2.14 -17.08
C LYS A 180 13.09 2.03 -16.18
N PHE A 181 12.20 1.05 -16.43
CA PHE A 181 11.03 0.81 -15.60
C PHE A 181 11.41 0.48 -14.14
N ILE A 182 12.40 -0.40 -13.94
CA ILE A 182 12.93 -0.73 -12.61
C ILE A 182 13.47 0.53 -11.92
N PHE A 183 14.30 1.31 -12.61
CA PHE A 183 14.90 2.52 -12.05
C PHE A 183 13.86 3.56 -11.64
N THR A 184 12.90 3.85 -12.53
CA THR A 184 11.91 4.89 -12.30
C THR A 184 10.91 4.49 -11.20
N ASN A 185 10.49 3.23 -11.16
CA ASN A 185 9.36 2.79 -10.33
C ASN A 185 9.78 2.03 -9.06
N TYR A 186 11.08 1.89 -8.77
CA TYR A 186 11.58 1.28 -7.55
C TYR A 186 12.50 2.19 -6.72
N PRO A 187 12.27 2.39 -5.41
CA PRO A 187 11.07 1.99 -4.68
C PRO A 187 9.82 2.67 -5.24
N GLN A 188 8.64 2.13 -4.93
CA GLN A 188 7.36 2.73 -5.30
C GLN A 188 7.38 4.21 -4.89
N PRO A 189 7.23 5.15 -5.83
CA PRO A 189 7.10 6.55 -5.45
C PRO A 189 5.88 6.72 -4.55
N ASN A 190 5.96 7.66 -3.61
CA ASN A 190 4.78 8.10 -2.88
C ASN A 190 3.80 8.77 -3.86
N GLU A 191 2.51 8.88 -3.50
CA GLU A 191 1.48 9.48 -4.39
C GLU A 191 1.85 10.90 -4.89
N ASP A 192 2.69 11.63 -4.15
CA ASP A 192 3.14 12.98 -4.49
C ASP A 192 4.46 13.03 -5.29
N ASP A 193 5.09 11.88 -5.57
CA ASP A 193 6.47 11.79 -6.06
C ASP A 193 6.51 11.27 -7.52
N GLU A 194 6.07 12.09 -8.48
CA GLU A 194 6.27 11.77 -9.91
C GLU A 194 7.77 11.75 -10.23
N ARG A 195 8.35 10.55 -10.32
CA ARG A 195 9.75 10.40 -10.74
C ARG A 195 9.86 10.43 -12.25
N ASP A 196 10.19 11.61 -12.76
CA ASP A 196 10.66 11.73 -14.13
C ASP A 196 11.96 10.95 -14.32
N PHE A 197 12.12 10.38 -15.51
CA PHE A 197 13.37 9.73 -15.90
C PHE A 197 14.42 10.80 -16.20
N ILE A 198 15.26 11.09 -15.21
CA ILE A 198 16.35 12.07 -15.29
C ILE A 198 17.68 11.32 -15.27
N ILE A 199 18.49 11.49 -16.33
CA ILE A 199 19.74 10.74 -16.54
C ILE A 199 20.79 11.09 -15.47
N GLU A 200 20.77 12.31 -14.98
CA GLU A 200 21.64 12.82 -13.92
C GLU A 200 21.37 12.13 -12.57
N ASN A 201 20.15 11.64 -12.36
CA ASN A 201 19.75 10.94 -11.13
C ASN A 201 20.16 9.46 -11.12
N ILE A 202 20.67 8.93 -12.24
CA ILE A 202 21.15 7.55 -12.28
C ILE A 202 22.48 7.49 -11.53
N THR A 203 22.39 7.16 -10.24
CA THR A 203 23.55 6.94 -9.38
C THR A 203 24.03 5.49 -9.49
N LEU A 204 25.17 5.22 -8.89
CA LEU A 204 25.72 3.87 -8.76
C LEU A 204 25.16 3.11 -7.54
N ASP A 205 24.65 3.81 -6.52
CA ASP A 205 24.09 3.17 -5.32
C ASP A 205 22.68 2.62 -5.58
N VAL A 206 22.47 1.35 -5.25
CA VAL A 206 21.26 0.59 -5.61
C VAL A 206 20.72 -0.14 -4.38
N SER A 207 19.43 0.03 -4.11
CA SER A 207 18.78 -0.66 -3.00
C SER A 207 18.76 -2.18 -3.22
N LYS A 208 18.71 -2.97 -2.14
CA LYS A 208 18.72 -4.44 -2.22
C LYS A 208 17.59 -4.99 -3.08
N ASP A 209 16.40 -4.43 -2.94
CA ASP A 209 15.22 -4.90 -3.66
C ASP A 209 15.23 -4.46 -5.13
N GLU A 210 15.67 -3.24 -5.44
CA GLU A 210 15.89 -2.79 -6.84
C GLU A 210 16.93 -3.69 -7.53
N LYS A 211 18.02 -4.00 -6.82
CA LYS A 211 19.06 -4.91 -7.29
C LYS A 211 18.53 -6.32 -7.50
N MET A 212 17.57 -6.78 -6.70
CA MET A 212 16.91 -8.08 -6.89
C MET A 212 16.25 -8.16 -8.27
N TYR A 213 15.42 -7.17 -8.65
CA TYR A 213 14.73 -7.17 -9.95
C TYR A 213 15.70 -7.09 -11.12
N SER A 214 16.70 -6.19 -11.04
CA SER A 214 17.71 -6.08 -12.09
C SER A 214 18.57 -7.34 -12.22
N ASN A 215 18.86 -8.05 -11.12
CA ASN A 215 19.53 -9.36 -11.14
C ASN A 215 18.65 -10.45 -11.79
N ILE A 216 17.33 -10.44 -11.56
CA ILE A 216 16.41 -11.37 -12.25
C ILE A 216 16.56 -11.19 -13.77
N VAL A 217 16.48 -9.95 -14.27
CA VAL A 217 16.65 -9.66 -15.70
C VAL A 217 18.03 -10.11 -16.19
N ARG A 218 19.10 -9.76 -15.47
CA ARG A 218 20.48 -10.11 -15.81
C ARG A 218 20.71 -11.61 -15.90
N SER A 219 20.01 -12.41 -15.10
CA SER A 219 20.16 -13.87 -15.09
C SER A 219 19.74 -14.56 -16.39
N TYR A 220 18.92 -13.90 -17.22
CA TYR A 220 18.53 -14.39 -18.53
C TYR A 220 19.59 -14.12 -19.62
N LEU A 221 20.55 -13.23 -19.38
CA LEU A 221 21.51 -12.84 -20.42
C LEU A 221 22.61 -13.88 -20.58
N THR A 222 22.76 -14.40 -21.80
CA THR A 222 23.88 -15.26 -22.18
C THR A 222 25.15 -14.43 -22.39
N TYR A 223 26.31 -15.10 -22.46
CA TYR A 223 27.59 -14.43 -22.70
C TYR A 223 27.58 -13.58 -23.97
N GLN A 224 27.13 -14.13 -25.10
CA GLN A 224 27.03 -13.40 -26.36
C GLN A 224 26.11 -12.18 -26.25
N VAL A 225 24.97 -12.32 -25.56
CA VAL A 225 24.02 -11.21 -25.36
C VAL A 225 24.62 -10.12 -24.47
N THR A 226 25.37 -10.47 -23.43
CA THR A 226 26.08 -9.47 -22.60
C THR A 226 27.20 -8.75 -23.37
N GLN A 227 27.94 -9.45 -24.23
CA GLN A 227 28.96 -8.86 -25.10
C GLN A 227 28.33 -7.89 -26.12
N LEU A 228 27.23 -8.32 -26.75
CA LEU A 228 26.48 -7.51 -27.69
C LEU A 228 25.83 -6.28 -27.02
N LEU A 229 25.32 -6.43 -25.79
CA LEU A 229 24.80 -5.33 -24.98
C LEU A 229 25.88 -4.27 -24.74
N ALA A 230 27.08 -4.72 -24.36
CA ALA A 230 28.18 -3.82 -24.07
C ALA A 230 28.62 -3.03 -25.30
N LEU A 231 28.72 -3.70 -26.45
CA LEU A 231 29.00 -3.05 -27.73
C LEU A 231 27.88 -2.06 -28.11
N ASN A 232 26.60 -2.46 -27.98
CA ASN A 232 25.45 -1.62 -28.30
C ASN A 232 25.45 -0.26 -27.57
N CYS A 233 25.80 -0.21 -26.26
CA CYS A 233 25.83 1.07 -25.57
C CYS A 233 27.10 1.90 -25.84
N CYS A 234 28.20 1.29 -26.31
CA CYS A 234 29.41 2.03 -26.69
C CYS A 234 29.31 2.67 -28.08
N ILE A 235 28.64 2.00 -29.01
CA ILE A 235 28.58 2.39 -30.42
C ILE A 235 27.58 3.55 -30.64
N GLY A 236 26.57 3.71 -29.79
CA GLY A 236 25.56 4.78 -29.89
C GLY A 236 25.91 6.11 -29.20
N ASN A 237 27.18 6.39 -28.90
CA ASN A 237 27.64 7.42 -27.97
C ASN A 237 27.26 8.89 -28.29
N GLU A 238 26.71 9.19 -29.47
CA GLU A 238 26.28 10.56 -29.82
C GLU A 238 24.83 10.89 -29.40
N GLU A 239 24.00 9.89 -29.08
CA GLU A 239 22.60 10.12 -28.66
C GLU A 239 22.42 9.97 -27.14
N MET A 240 21.70 10.92 -26.52
CA MET A 240 21.39 10.91 -25.06
C MET A 240 20.72 9.60 -24.60
N CYS A 241 19.96 8.94 -25.48
CA CYS A 241 19.29 7.66 -25.20
C CYS A 241 20.26 6.52 -24.86
N TYR A 242 21.44 6.47 -25.49
CA TYR A 242 22.42 5.41 -25.22
C TYR A 242 23.28 5.72 -23.99
N MET A 243 23.52 6.99 -23.69
CA MET A 243 24.14 7.39 -22.42
C MET A 243 23.27 6.94 -21.23
N ALA A 244 21.97 7.16 -21.30
CA ALA A 244 21.02 6.70 -20.29
C ALA A 244 21.10 5.18 -20.09
N TYR A 245 21.12 4.42 -21.20
CA TYR A 245 21.20 2.97 -21.15
C TYR A 245 22.52 2.48 -20.56
N LYS A 246 23.63 3.07 -20.98
CA LYS A 246 24.96 2.79 -20.42
C LYS A 246 24.98 2.96 -18.90
N LYS A 247 24.45 4.07 -18.38
CA LYS A 247 24.39 4.32 -16.93
C LYS A 247 23.55 3.27 -16.19
N LEU A 248 22.45 2.79 -16.78
CA LEU A 248 21.66 1.71 -16.20
C LEU A 248 22.44 0.38 -16.17
N VAL A 249 23.15 0.06 -17.24
CA VAL A 249 24.04 -1.12 -17.32
C VAL A 249 25.13 -1.06 -16.25
N GLU A 250 25.72 0.12 -16.02
CA GLU A 250 26.70 0.39 -14.97
C GLU A 250 26.09 0.23 -13.57
N ARG A 251 25.01 0.96 -13.27
CA ARG A 251 24.28 0.90 -11.99
C ARG A 251 23.96 -0.55 -11.59
N TYR A 252 23.49 -1.33 -12.55
CA TYR A 252 23.03 -2.70 -12.30
C TYR A 252 24.10 -3.78 -12.53
N SER A 253 25.34 -3.43 -12.82
CA SER A 253 26.44 -4.39 -13.02
C SER A 253 26.11 -5.47 -14.06
N PHE A 254 25.51 -5.07 -15.18
CA PHE A 254 25.00 -6.02 -16.18
C PHE A 254 26.09 -6.82 -16.90
N LEU A 255 27.33 -6.36 -16.86
CA LEU A 255 28.48 -7.00 -17.51
C LEU A 255 29.29 -7.87 -16.53
N GLU A 256 28.77 -8.15 -15.33
CA GLU A 256 29.48 -8.93 -14.29
C GLU A 256 29.92 -10.33 -14.76
N HIS A 257 29.15 -10.95 -15.66
CA HIS A 257 29.48 -12.28 -16.17
C HIS A 257 29.91 -12.28 -17.64
N MET A 258 30.22 -11.10 -18.19
CA MET A 258 30.64 -10.97 -19.58
C MET A 258 32.08 -11.48 -19.77
N PRO A 259 32.31 -12.48 -20.64
CA PRO A 259 33.67 -12.84 -21.05
C PRO A 259 34.21 -11.86 -22.09
N PHE A 260 35.54 -11.78 -22.18
CA PHE A 260 36.25 -10.92 -23.14
C PHE A 260 36.84 -11.71 -24.33
N HIS A 261 36.32 -12.91 -24.60
CA HIS A 261 36.73 -13.80 -25.68
C HIS A 261 35.50 -14.34 -26.41
N ASP A 262 35.70 -14.86 -27.62
CA ASP A 262 34.68 -15.59 -28.36
C ASP A 262 34.44 -16.94 -27.68
N THR A 263 33.21 -17.16 -27.22
CA THR A 263 32.82 -18.36 -26.45
C THR A 263 32.44 -19.55 -27.33
N GLU A 264 32.29 -19.35 -28.65
CA GLU A 264 31.98 -20.42 -29.61
C GLU A 264 33.21 -20.87 -30.41
N SER A 265 34.32 -20.13 -30.33
CA SER A 265 35.54 -20.44 -31.06
C SER A 265 36.29 -21.63 -30.47
N GLU A 266 36.92 -22.45 -31.32
CA GLU A 266 37.88 -23.49 -30.86
C GLU A 266 39.04 -22.90 -30.04
N TYR A 267 39.30 -21.58 -30.18
CA TYR A 267 40.31 -20.82 -29.45
C TYR A 267 39.72 -19.94 -28.33
N ASN A 268 38.84 -20.52 -27.50
CA ASN A 268 38.12 -19.90 -26.36
C ASN A 268 38.96 -19.08 -25.34
N ASN A 269 40.28 -18.98 -25.49
CA ASN A 269 41.17 -18.26 -24.57
C ASN A 269 41.81 -16.99 -25.16
N ILE A 270 41.58 -16.69 -26.44
CA ILE A 270 42.11 -15.46 -27.05
C ILE A 270 41.14 -14.31 -26.77
N PHE A 271 41.64 -13.25 -26.12
CA PHE A 271 40.84 -12.07 -25.88
C PHE A 271 40.51 -11.34 -27.19
N CYS A 272 39.23 -11.00 -27.34
CA CYS A 272 38.71 -10.15 -28.39
C CYS A 272 39.08 -8.69 -28.09
N LYS A 273 39.84 -8.04 -28.98
CA LYS A 273 40.29 -6.65 -28.80
C LYS A 273 39.13 -5.67 -28.57
N PRO A 274 38.03 -5.70 -29.34
CA PRO A 274 36.91 -4.78 -29.13
C PRO A 274 36.31 -4.94 -27.73
N LEU A 275 36.24 -6.18 -27.22
CA LEU A 275 35.68 -6.43 -25.89
C LEU A 275 36.59 -5.91 -24.77
N LEU A 276 37.92 -6.00 -24.91
CA LEU A 276 38.86 -5.43 -23.94
C LEU A 276 38.84 -3.90 -23.94
N GLU A 277 38.63 -3.27 -25.09
CA GLU A 277 38.53 -1.82 -25.18
C GLU A 277 37.34 -1.26 -24.38
N LEU A 278 36.26 -2.03 -24.21
CA LEU A 278 35.08 -1.65 -23.41
C LEU A 278 35.45 -1.28 -21.96
N LEU A 279 36.54 -1.82 -21.41
CA LEU A 279 37.04 -1.49 -20.08
C LEU A 279 37.41 -0.01 -19.92
N LYS A 280 37.70 0.68 -21.03
CA LYS A 280 37.96 2.13 -21.04
C LYS A 280 36.67 2.96 -21.12
N TYR A 281 35.58 2.35 -21.58
CA TYR A 281 34.31 3.05 -21.81
C TYR A 281 33.36 2.94 -20.63
N TYR A 282 33.38 1.84 -19.89
CA TYR A 282 32.46 1.60 -18.77
C TYR A 282 33.10 1.90 -17.41
N ASP A 283 32.29 2.38 -16.47
CA ASP A 283 32.66 2.34 -15.05
C ASP A 283 32.93 0.89 -14.60
N LYS A 284 33.89 0.70 -13.69
CA LYS A 284 34.24 -0.62 -13.14
C LYS A 284 33.03 -1.35 -12.55
N GLN A 285 32.05 -0.61 -12.03
CA GLN A 285 30.82 -1.16 -11.47
C GLN A 285 29.98 -1.94 -12.48
N ALA A 286 30.05 -1.62 -13.78
CA ALA A 286 29.37 -2.39 -14.82
C ALA A 286 29.76 -3.88 -14.78
N PHE A 287 30.99 -4.17 -14.37
CA PHE A 287 31.55 -5.51 -14.30
C PHE A 287 31.48 -6.14 -12.90
N GLY A 288 30.92 -5.45 -11.90
CA GLY A 288 30.68 -6.00 -10.56
C GLY A 288 31.86 -6.81 -10.00
N LYS A 289 31.59 -8.07 -9.64
CA LYS A 289 32.60 -9.04 -9.17
C LYS A 289 33.04 -10.01 -10.28
N SER A 290 33.24 -9.51 -11.50
CA SER A 290 33.58 -10.35 -12.67
C SER A 290 34.83 -11.19 -12.45
N ILE A 291 34.67 -12.50 -12.59
CA ILE A 291 35.77 -13.46 -12.61
C ILE A 291 36.66 -13.30 -13.85
N PHE A 292 36.11 -12.73 -14.93
CA PHE A 292 36.83 -12.55 -16.19
C PHE A 292 37.81 -11.38 -16.12
N LEU A 293 37.51 -10.33 -15.36
CA LEU A 293 38.45 -9.23 -15.09
C LEU A 293 39.67 -9.65 -14.27
N GLN A 294 39.52 -10.63 -13.37
CA GLN A 294 40.64 -11.16 -12.58
C GLN A 294 41.62 -11.93 -13.47
N LYS A 295 41.11 -12.59 -14.52
CA LYS A 295 41.91 -13.31 -15.52
C LYS A 295 42.64 -12.38 -16.50
N THR A 296 42.10 -11.19 -16.79
CA THR A 296 42.77 -10.21 -17.67
C THR A 296 43.93 -9.47 -17.00
N SER A 297 43.99 -9.47 -15.66
CA SER A 297 45.03 -8.80 -14.87
C SER A 297 46.17 -9.71 -14.40
N THR A 298 46.06 -11.02 -14.69
CA THR A 298 47.16 -11.98 -14.52
C THR A 298 47.90 -12.10 -15.85
N PRO A 299 49.23 -11.83 -15.91
CA PRO A 299 49.99 -12.03 -17.14
C PRO A 299 49.92 -13.52 -17.51
N SER A 300 49.50 -13.82 -18.73
CA SER A 300 49.64 -15.16 -19.30
C SER A 300 51.14 -15.51 -19.34
N THR A 301 51.61 -16.27 -18.36
CA THR A 301 52.86 -17.00 -18.48
C THR A 301 52.64 -18.15 -19.46
N SER A 302 52.97 -17.89 -20.73
CA SER A 302 53.25 -18.89 -21.75
C SER A 302 54.28 -18.33 -22.70
#